data_AF-A0A6G7CFW0-F1
#
_entry.id   AF-A0A6G7CFW0-F1
#
_cell.length_a   1.000
_cell.length_b   1.000
_cell.length_c   1.000
_cell.angle_alpha   90.00
_cell.angle_beta   90.00
_cell.angle_gamma   90.00
#
_symmetry.space_group_name_H-M   'P 1'
#
loop_
_entity.id
_entity.type
_entity.pdbx_description
1 polymer ?
#
loop_
_entity_poly.entity_id
_entity_poly.type
_entity_poly.pdbx_seq_one_letter_code
_entity_poly.pdbx_strand_id
1 'polypeptide(L)'
;MANDALLSALSHIVSKEQELNDLEQHFQSPKPNHKTVNDQEKLKKRAIRIVMQATDCNSQTAESLLIECGYSAKVAILMLLTGVDADFAKEKLSESDGVLHKVIKEQ
;
A
#
# COMPACT_ATOMS: atom_id res chain seq x y z
N MET A 1 27.03 39.91 11.81
CA MET A 1 27.54 38.59 12.25
C MET A 1 26.68 37.91 13.34
N ALA A 2 25.45 38.37 13.62
CA ALA A 2 24.55 37.74 14.60
C ALA A 2 23.49 36.80 13.98
N ASN A 3 23.34 36.81 12.64
CA ASN A 3 22.28 36.08 11.96
C ASN A 3 22.63 34.61 11.67
N ASP A 4 23.91 34.30 11.39
CA ASP A 4 24.36 32.93 11.11
C ASP A 4 24.38 32.04 12.36
N ALA A 5 24.68 32.61 13.53
CA ALA A 5 24.60 31.89 14.80
C ALA A 5 23.14 31.52 15.16
N LEU A 6 22.18 32.39 14.80
CA LEU A 6 20.75 32.16 14.99
C LEU A 6 20.23 31.09 14.03
N LEU A 7 20.68 31.10 12.77
CA LEU A 7 20.37 30.06 11.78
C LEU A 7 20.92 28.68 12.19
N SER A 8 22.15 28.62 12.72
CA SER A 8 22.76 27.36 13.17
C SER A 8 22.08 26.77 14.41
N ALA A 9 21.63 27.63 15.34
CA ALA A 9 20.87 27.19 16.52
C ALA A 9 19.45 26.69 16.15
N LEU A 10 18.77 27.32 15.19
CA LEU A 10 17.46 26.89 14.72
C LEU A 10 17.50 25.56 13.93
N SER A 11 18.56 25.32 13.16
CA SER A 11 18.76 24.06 12.41
C SER A 11 18.81 22.83 13.32
N HIS A 12 19.42 22.95 14.51
CA HIS A 12 19.44 21.88 15.49
C HIS A 12 18.08 21.61 16.17
N ILE A 13 17.21 22.62 16.28
CA ILE A 13 15.85 22.45 16.86
C ILE A 13 14.96 21.63 15.92
N VAL A 14 15.02 21.92 14.61
CA VAL A 14 14.25 21.20 13.58
C VAL A 14 14.65 19.72 13.50
N SER A 15 15.89 19.38 13.84
CA SER A 15 16.37 17.99 13.79
C SER A 15 15.85 17.10 14.93
N LYS A 16 15.28 17.68 15.99
CA LYS A 16 14.70 16.92 17.12
C LYS A 16 13.19 16.69 17.02
N GLU A 17 12.50 17.31 16.05
CA GLU A 17 11.08 17.04 15.80
C GLU A 17 10.85 15.76 14.97
N GLN A 18 11.91 15.15 14.43
CA GLN A 18 11.78 13.99 13.53
C GLN A 18 11.63 12.64 14.25
N GLU A 19 11.71 12.59 15.59
CA GLU A 19 11.49 11.36 16.37
C GLU A 19 10.03 11.16 16.84
N LEU A 20 9.13 12.12 16.61
CA LEU A 20 7.72 11.99 17.04
C LEU A 20 6.77 11.47 15.95
N ASN A 21 7.30 10.97 14.84
CA ASN A 21 6.48 10.41 13.75
C ASN A 21 6.42 8.86 13.75
N ASP A 22 7.09 8.20 14.69
CA ASP A 22 7.13 6.73 14.81
C ASP A 22 6.13 6.14 15.83
N LEU A 23 5.23 6.95 16.41
CA LEU A 23 4.34 6.52 17.52
C LEU A 23 2.85 6.80 17.30
N GLU A 24 2.33 6.66 16.08
CA GLU A 24 0.88 6.51 15.84
C GLU A 24 0.41 5.04 16.00
N GLN A 25 1.02 4.34 16.96
CA GLN A 25 0.54 3.11 17.57
C GLN A 25 -0.57 3.45 18.58
N HIS A 26 -1.75 3.87 18.12
CA HIS A 26 -2.94 3.82 18.98
C HIS A 26 -4.19 3.61 18.13
N PHE A 27 -4.90 2.52 18.43
CA PHE A 27 -6.24 2.22 17.96
C PHE A 27 -7.18 3.42 18.21
N GLN A 28 -7.32 4.30 17.23
CA GLN A 28 -8.35 5.34 17.23
C GLN A 28 -9.44 4.91 16.23
N SER A 29 -10.62 4.61 16.74
CA SER A 29 -11.83 4.39 15.94
C SER A 29 -12.03 5.57 14.96
N PRO A 30 -12.46 5.33 13.71
CA PRO A 30 -12.53 6.40 12.72
C PRO A 30 -13.70 7.34 13.03
N LYS A 31 -13.42 8.65 13.14
CA LYS A 31 -14.43 9.74 13.17
C LYS A 31 -13.97 10.94 12.32
N PRO A 32 -14.94 11.74 11.83
CA PRO A 32 -15.05 12.05 10.41
C PRO A 32 -14.26 13.29 10.00
N ASN A 33 -13.80 13.28 8.74
CA ASN A 33 -13.45 14.45 7.94
C ASN A 33 -12.12 15.17 8.27
N HIS A 34 -10.98 14.48 8.10
CA HIS A 34 -9.66 15.14 8.01
C HIS A 34 -8.78 14.42 6.97
N LYS A 35 -8.72 15.00 5.77
CA LYS A 35 -7.97 14.55 4.60
C LYS A 35 -6.48 14.87 4.75
N THR A 36 -5.77 14.13 5.60
CA THR A 36 -4.37 14.49 5.92
C THR A 36 -3.50 13.27 6.21
N VAL A 37 -3.52 12.35 5.25
CA VAL A 37 -2.43 11.40 4.96
C VAL A 37 -2.78 10.90 3.57
N ASN A 38 -1.95 11.24 2.57
CA ASN A 38 -2.16 11.00 1.14
C ASN A 38 -2.96 9.70 0.85
N ASP A 39 -4.23 9.86 0.46
CA ASP A 39 -5.17 8.72 0.36
C ASP A 39 -4.62 7.58 -0.51
N GLN A 40 -3.80 7.92 -1.50
CA GLN A 40 -3.10 6.98 -2.37
C GLN A 40 -2.11 6.07 -1.61
N GLU A 41 -1.27 6.59 -0.71
CA GLU A 41 -0.27 5.75 -0.03
C GLU A 41 -0.93 4.78 0.95
N LYS A 42 -2.02 5.22 1.60
CA LYS A 42 -2.85 4.33 2.42
C LYS A 42 -3.47 3.21 1.60
N LEU A 43 -4.01 3.55 0.42
CA LEU A 43 -4.57 2.58 -0.52
C LEU A 43 -3.51 1.57 -0.97
N LYS A 44 -2.31 2.04 -1.30
CA LYS A 44 -1.17 1.17 -1.67
C LYS A 44 -0.76 0.23 -0.55
N LYS A 45 -0.51 0.76 0.66
CA LYS A 45 -0.16 -0.04 1.84
C LYS A 45 -1.24 -1.08 2.17
N ARG A 46 -2.52 -0.70 2.04
CA ARG A 46 -3.65 -1.62 2.21
C ARG A 46 -3.65 -2.71 1.15
N ALA A 47 -3.43 -2.38 -0.12
CA ALA A 47 -3.38 -3.35 -1.20
C ALA A 47 -2.25 -4.37 -0.97
N ILE A 48 -1.05 -3.90 -0.61
CA ILE A 48 0.12 -4.75 -0.27
C ILE A 48 -0.27 -5.73 0.84
N ARG A 49 -0.86 -5.22 1.93
CA ARG A 49 -1.28 -6.06 3.05
C ARG A 49 -2.30 -7.11 2.65
N ILE A 50 -3.29 -6.77 1.83
CA ILE A 50 -4.31 -7.71 1.35
C ILE A 50 -3.67 -8.84 0.55
N VAL A 51 -2.74 -8.51 -0.37
CA VAL A 51 -2.04 -9.51 -1.18
C VAL A 51 -1.21 -10.42 -0.28
N MET A 52 -0.40 -9.85 0.61
CA MET A 52 0.42 -10.63 1.56
C MET A 52 -0.44 -11.59 2.40
N GLN A 53 -1.58 -11.13 2.93
CA GLN A 53 -2.46 -11.97 3.74
C GLN A 53 -3.18 -13.06 2.95
N ALA A 54 -3.39 -12.86 1.65
CA ALA A 54 -4.10 -13.83 0.80
C ALA A 54 -3.15 -14.89 0.21
N THR A 55 -1.85 -14.59 0.11
CA THR A 55 -0.90 -15.43 -0.62
C THR A 55 0.37 -15.75 0.18
N ASP A 56 0.46 -15.32 1.44
CA ASP A 56 1.61 -15.49 2.34
C ASP A 56 2.96 -15.04 1.74
N CYS A 57 2.93 -14.09 0.81
CA CYS A 57 4.14 -13.56 0.17
C CYS A 57 4.73 -12.38 0.96
N ASN A 58 5.99 -12.05 0.67
CA ASN A 58 6.64 -10.91 1.29
C ASN A 58 6.15 -9.57 0.68
N SER A 59 6.44 -8.46 1.36
CA SER A 59 5.98 -7.13 0.95
C SER A 59 6.58 -6.67 -0.40
N GLN A 60 7.82 -7.05 -0.71
CA GLN A 60 8.49 -6.66 -1.96
C GLN A 60 7.83 -7.34 -3.17
N THR A 61 7.54 -8.64 -3.05
CA THR A 61 6.82 -9.41 -4.06
C THR A 61 5.40 -8.89 -4.23
N ALA A 62 4.69 -8.63 -3.13
CA ALA A 62 3.35 -8.06 -3.17
C ALA A 62 3.33 -6.68 -3.86
N GLU A 63 4.29 -5.81 -3.55
CA GLU A 63 4.41 -4.50 -4.19
C GLU A 63 4.71 -4.60 -5.69
N SER A 64 5.65 -5.46 -6.08
CA SER A 64 5.97 -5.67 -7.50
C SER A 64 4.76 -6.14 -8.31
N LEU A 65 4.03 -7.14 -7.79
CA LEU A 65 2.80 -7.65 -8.42
C LEU A 65 1.73 -6.56 -8.52
N LEU A 66 1.59 -5.74 -7.47
CA LEU A 66 0.65 -4.63 -7.48
C LEU A 66 1.03 -3.57 -8.50
N ILE A 67 2.31 -3.24 -8.66
CA ILE A 67 2.76 -2.29 -9.69
C ILE A 67 2.44 -2.84 -11.08
N GLU A 68 2.74 -4.11 -11.32
CA GLU A 68 2.53 -4.79 -12.61
C GLU A 68 1.04 -4.84 -13.00
N CYS A 69 0.14 -5.05 -12.03
CA CYS A 69 -1.29 -5.12 -12.29
C CYS A 69 -2.05 -3.79 -12.08
N GLY A 70 -1.36 -2.65 -11.90
CA GLY A 70 -2.00 -1.34 -11.76
C GLY A 70 -2.71 -1.12 -10.41
N TYR A 71 -2.14 -1.67 -9.34
CA TYR A 71 -2.61 -1.66 -7.95
C TYR A 71 -3.95 -2.38 -7.72
N SER A 72 -4.26 -3.38 -8.55
CA SER A 72 -5.43 -4.24 -8.39
C SER A 72 -5.11 -5.48 -7.56
N ALA A 73 -5.49 -5.49 -6.28
CA ALA A 73 -5.22 -6.62 -5.38
C ALA A 73 -5.79 -7.96 -5.89
N LYS A 74 -6.97 -7.95 -6.53
CA LYS A 74 -7.58 -9.18 -7.08
C LYS A 74 -6.74 -9.77 -8.20
N VAL A 75 -6.24 -8.92 -9.10
CA VAL A 75 -5.40 -9.34 -10.22
C VAL A 75 -4.07 -9.86 -9.67
N ALA A 76 -3.42 -9.14 -8.76
CA ALA A 76 -2.18 -9.57 -8.11
C ALA A 76 -2.30 -10.93 -7.42
N ILE A 77 -3.37 -11.16 -6.65
CA ILE A 77 -3.62 -12.45 -5.99
C ILE A 77 -3.81 -13.55 -7.02
N LEU A 78 -4.59 -13.29 -8.08
CA LEU A 78 -4.81 -14.29 -9.12
C LEU A 78 -3.50 -14.64 -9.84
N MET A 79 -2.74 -13.64 -10.29
CA MET A 79 -1.44 -13.84 -10.94
C MET A 79 -0.50 -14.70 -10.10
N LEU A 80 -0.42 -14.45 -8.79
CA LEU A 80 0.46 -15.20 -7.90
C LEU A 80 -0.04 -16.64 -7.66
N LEU A 81 -1.35 -16.85 -7.55
CA LEU A 81 -1.92 -18.19 -7.32
C LEU A 81 -1.93 -19.07 -8.59
N THR A 82 -2.14 -18.48 -9.76
CA THR A 82 -2.27 -19.22 -11.03
C THR A 82 -1.05 -19.09 -11.95
N GLY A 83 -0.11 -18.19 -11.66
CA GLY A 83 1.09 -17.98 -12.45
C GLY A 83 0.84 -17.37 -13.84
N VAL A 84 -0.27 -16.63 -14.01
CA VAL A 84 -0.64 -16.00 -15.29
C VAL A 84 -0.28 -14.53 -15.30
N ASP A 85 -0.15 -13.95 -16.49
CA ASP A 85 0.15 -12.52 -16.67
C ASP A 85 -1.01 -11.61 -16.23
N ALA A 86 -0.69 -10.34 -15.95
CA ALA A 86 -1.65 -9.35 -15.47
C ALA A 86 -2.84 -9.15 -16.41
N ASP A 87 -2.62 -9.18 -17.73
CA ASP A 87 -3.69 -8.96 -18.70
C ASP A 87 -4.63 -10.17 -18.81
N PHE A 88 -4.08 -11.39 -18.78
CA PHE A 88 -4.89 -12.61 -18.73
C PHE A 88 -5.69 -12.70 -17.42
N ALA A 89 -5.07 -12.34 -16.29
CA ALA A 89 -5.76 -12.28 -15.00
C ALA A 89 -6.90 -11.25 -14.99
N LYS A 90 -6.72 -10.09 -15.64
CA LYS A 90 -7.79 -9.08 -15.80
C LYS A 90 -8.92 -9.58 -16.68
N GLU A 91 -8.62 -10.25 -17.78
CA GLU A 91 -9.61 -10.83 -18.69
C GLU A 91 -10.46 -11.88 -17.95
N LYS A 92 -9.82 -12.84 -17.28
CA LYS A 92 -10.49 -13.87 -16.48
C LYS A 92 -11.33 -13.28 -15.34
N LEU A 93 -10.82 -12.23 -14.69
CA LEU A 93 -11.62 -11.51 -13.70
C LEU A 93 -12.81 -10.79 -14.34
N SER A 94 -12.67 -10.26 -15.56
CA SER A 94 -13.78 -9.60 -16.25
C SER A 94 -14.87 -10.59 -16.69
N GLU A 95 -14.48 -11.77 -17.19
CA GLU A 95 -15.40 -12.87 -17.54
C GLU A 95 -16.22 -13.37 -16.33
N SER A 96 -15.69 -13.22 -15.12
CA SER A 96 -16.28 -13.73 -13.88
C SER A 96 -16.96 -12.65 -13.01
N ASP A 97 -17.27 -11.47 -13.58
CA ASP A 97 -17.82 -10.30 -12.87
C ASP A 97 -16.92 -9.80 -11.71
N GLY A 98 -15.62 -10.03 -11.82
CA GLY A 98 -14.62 -9.66 -10.82
C GLY A 98 -14.64 -10.56 -9.56
N VAL A 99 -15.22 -11.76 -9.65
CA VAL A 99 -15.32 -12.71 -8.54
C VAL A 99 -14.18 -13.73 -8.59
N LEU A 100 -13.16 -13.51 -7.75
CA LEU A 100 -11.96 -14.35 -7.69
C LEU A 100 -12.27 -15.84 -7.48
N HIS A 101 -13.28 -16.17 -6.66
CA HIS A 101 -13.67 -17.56 -6.38
C HIS A 101 -14.20 -18.31 -7.60
N LYS A 102 -14.87 -17.62 -8.54
CA LYS A 102 -15.34 -18.23 -9.78
C LYS A 102 -14.16 -18.60 -10.67
N VAL A 103 -13.21 -17.66 -10.83
CA VAL A 103 -12.00 -17.87 -11.64
C VAL A 103 -11.19 -19.06 -11.14
N ILE A 104 -10.96 -19.15 -9.82
CA ILE A 104 -10.14 -20.25 -9.25
C ILE A 104 -10.87 -21.61 -9.35
N LYS A 105 -12.21 -21.62 -9.31
CA LYS A 105 -13.00 -22.87 -9.43
C LYS A 105 -13.13 -23.41 -10.85
N GLU A 106 -13.01 -22.53 -11.85
CA GLU A 106 -13.20 -22.89 -13.27
C GLU A 106 -11.89 -23.27 -13.98
N GLN A 107 -10.76 -23.30 -13.24
CA GLN A 107 -9.46 -23.77 -13.72
C GLN A 107 -9.33 -25.29 -13.72
#